data_AF-A0A4Y2C422-F1
#
_entry.id   AF-A0A4Y2C422-F1
#
_cell.length_a   1.000
_cell.length_b   1.000
_cell.length_c   1.000
_cell.angle_alpha   90.00
_cell.angle_beta   90.00
_cell.angle_gamma   90.00
#
_symmetry.space_group_name_H-M   'P 1'
#
loop_
_entity.id
_entity.type
_entity.pdbx_description
1 polymer ?
#
loop_
_entity_poly.entity_id
_entity_poly.type
_entity_poly.pdbx_seq_one_letter_code
_entity_poly.pdbx_strand_id
1 'polypeptide(L)'
;MVKKGVAKDKAGEGSSQSGNDKYANELRIMIDRLNPGDYTDEAFPTILEWFNNLEKFSTEMVDSGLTYGKIMRNNFVKCHYRELLPILQELCSEIKKRDADLFDLKLSLAESEFSLLRVKVWTLERENASLRAKLELNTDIAQTIKEIVPKIEEIKNHNFQALREELPSIIKQVACPDIKSSLESVNREIVAEVKKNRVEARSFAQVAFQAKDMRQGPSPLLKSRDPEGILLVKPKEVTHRDFETNRKIILDTLQTHSPE
;
A
#
# COMPACT_ATOMS: atom_id res chain seq x y z
N MET A 1 -89.67 5.46 32.82
CA MET A 1 -89.43 6.86 32.42
C MET A 1 -88.00 7.25 32.80
N VAL A 2 -87.10 7.33 31.83
CA VAL A 2 -85.74 7.85 31.97
C VAL A 2 -85.57 8.94 30.92
N LYS A 3 -84.98 10.06 31.34
CA LYS A 3 -84.85 11.35 30.65
C LYS A 3 -83.59 11.41 29.76
N LYS A 4 -83.61 12.41 28.85
CA LYS A 4 -82.51 13.10 28.15
C LYS A 4 -81.92 12.36 26.94
N GLY A 5 -81.56 13.03 25.84
CA GLY A 5 -81.46 14.47 25.60
C GLY A 5 -81.07 14.75 24.14
N VAL A 6 -81.22 16.02 23.78
CA VAL A 6 -81.03 16.64 22.47
C VAL A 6 -79.58 16.55 21.96
N ALA A 7 -79.39 16.34 20.66
CA ALA A 7 -78.29 16.94 19.91
C ALA A 7 -78.71 17.18 18.44
N LYS A 8 -78.34 18.36 17.95
CA LYS A 8 -78.70 18.99 16.69
C LYS A 8 -77.37 19.32 16.02
N ASP A 9 -77.03 18.63 14.93
CA ASP A 9 -75.98 19.00 13.98
C ASP A 9 -76.48 18.58 12.59
N LYS A 10 -76.93 19.51 11.73
CA LYS A 10 -76.10 20.29 10.79
C LYS A 10 -75.05 19.44 10.08
N ALA A 11 -75.40 18.95 8.89
CA ALA A 11 -74.65 19.20 7.66
C ALA A 11 -75.44 18.60 6.50
N GLY A 12 -76.22 19.46 5.84
CA GLY A 12 -76.49 19.26 4.42
C GLY A 12 -75.20 19.63 3.69
N GLU A 13 -74.48 18.62 3.22
CA GLU A 13 -73.59 18.72 2.07
C GLU A 13 -74.33 17.92 1.00
N GLY A 14 -75.05 18.58 0.09
CA GLY A 14 -74.39 19.36 -0.92
C GLY A 14 -73.77 18.39 -1.91
N SER A 15 -74.61 17.65 -2.64
CA SER A 15 -74.18 16.92 -3.83
C SER A 15 -73.55 17.95 -4.76
N SER A 16 -72.21 17.95 -4.83
CA SER A 16 -71.47 18.67 -5.85
C SER A 16 -71.76 17.98 -7.17
N GLN A 17 -72.89 18.31 -7.78
CA GLN A 17 -73.06 18.19 -9.23
C GLN A 17 -72.01 19.12 -9.86
N SER A 18 -70.81 18.60 -10.11
CA SER A 18 -69.98 19.16 -11.17
C SER A 18 -70.62 18.75 -12.48
N GLY A 19 -71.63 19.50 -12.90
CA GLY A 19 -72.26 19.36 -14.21
C GLY A 19 -71.20 19.63 -15.27
N ASN A 20 -70.57 18.57 -15.74
CA ASN A 20 -69.81 18.60 -16.96
C ASN A 20 -70.81 18.31 -18.08
N ASP A 21 -71.53 19.34 -18.54
CA ASP A 21 -72.60 19.30 -19.57
C ASP A 21 -72.16 18.70 -20.92
N LYS A 22 -70.90 18.25 -21.03
CA LYS A 22 -70.32 17.61 -22.21
C LYS A 22 -70.59 16.10 -22.27
N TYR A 23 -70.91 15.45 -21.15
CA TYR A 23 -70.97 13.98 -21.07
C TYR A 23 -72.32 13.50 -20.52
N ALA A 24 -72.95 12.56 -21.24
CA ALA A 24 -74.23 11.97 -20.84
C ALA A 24 -74.14 11.09 -19.58
N ASN A 25 -72.94 10.59 -19.24
CA ASN A 25 -72.67 9.76 -18.07
C ASN A 25 -71.21 9.92 -17.59
N GLU A 26 -70.94 9.54 -16.34
CA GLU A 26 -69.59 9.59 -15.75
C GLU A 26 -68.63 8.51 -16.31
N LEU A 27 -69.15 7.50 -17.03
CA LEU A 27 -68.33 6.43 -17.62
C LEU A 27 -67.31 6.99 -18.62
N ARG A 28 -67.71 7.95 -19.44
CA ARG A 28 -66.77 8.59 -20.39
C ARG A 28 -65.61 9.28 -19.68
N ILE A 29 -65.87 9.95 -18.55
CA ILE A 29 -64.83 10.60 -17.75
C ILE A 29 -63.85 9.56 -17.19
N MET A 30 -64.34 8.39 -16.77
CA MET A 30 -63.49 7.30 -16.29
C MET A 30 -62.64 6.72 -17.42
N ILE A 31 -63.22 6.52 -18.61
CA ILE A 31 -62.51 6.00 -19.79
C ILE A 31 -61.39 6.95 -20.22
N ASP A 32 -61.67 8.25 -20.30
CA ASP A 32 -60.70 9.27 -20.73
C ASP A 32 -59.50 9.40 -19.75
N ARG A 33 -59.65 8.89 -18.51
CA ARG A 33 -58.60 8.88 -17.48
C ARG A 33 -57.78 7.60 -17.45
N LEU A 34 -58.14 6.58 -18.23
CA LEU A 34 -57.36 5.33 -18.29
C LEU A 34 -55.97 5.62 -18.87
N ASN A 35 -54.93 5.28 -18.12
CA ASN A 35 -53.55 5.40 -18.56
C ASN A 35 -53.09 4.06 -19.17
N PRO A 36 -52.72 4.00 -20.46
CA PRO A 36 -52.24 2.76 -21.09
C PRO A 36 -51.05 2.12 -20.36
N GLY A 37 -50.19 2.92 -19.73
CA GLY A 37 -49.00 2.42 -19.03
C GLY A 37 -49.29 1.62 -17.75
N ASP A 38 -50.52 1.63 -17.25
CA ASP A 38 -50.93 0.87 -16.06
C ASP A 38 -51.38 -0.56 -16.42
N TYR A 39 -51.43 -0.88 -17.71
CA TYR A 39 -51.93 -2.13 -18.25
C TYR A 39 -50.89 -2.82 -19.11
N THR A 40 -51.17 -4.07 -19.46
CA THR A 40 -50.34 -4.82 -20.40
C THR A 40 -50.71 -4.45 -21.82
N ASP A 41 -49.73 -4.46 -22.73
CA ASP A 41 -49.95 -4.13 -24.15
C ASP A 41 -51.04 -5.00 -24.78
N GLU A 42 -51.18 -6.24 -24.30
CA GLU A 42 -52.16 -7.23 -24.77
C GLU A 42 -53.56 -7.00 -24.16
N ALA A 43 -53.67 -6.64 -22.87
CA ALA A 43 -54.96 -6.51 -22.20
C ALA A 43 -55.59 -5.12 -22.36
N PHE A 44 -54.79 -4.05 -22.48
CA PHE A 44 -55.31 -2.68 -22.53
C PHE A 44 -56.31 -2.43 -23.66
N PRO A 45 -56.05 -2.85 -24.92
CA PRO A 45 -56.99 -2.62 -26.02
C PRO A 45 -58.36 -3.29 -25.76
N THR A 46 -58.33 -4.53 -25.24
CA THR A 46 -59.53 -5.32 -24.95
C THR A 46 -60.36 -4.71 -23.82
N ILE A 47 -59.71 -4.22 -22.75
CA ILE A 47 -60.38 -3.55 -21.63
C ILE A 47 -60.98 -2.22 -22.09
N LEU A 48 -60.22 -1.43 -22.86
CA LEU A 48 -60.66 -0.15 -23.37
C LEU A 48 -61.85 -0.30 -24.33
N GLU A 49 -61.83 -1.31 -25.19
CA GLU A 49 -62.96 -1.63 -26.08
C GLU A 49 -64.20 -2.01 -25.27
N TRP A 50 -64.07 -2.86 -24.25
CA TRP A 50 -65.19 -3.22 -23.38
C TRP A 50 -65.82 -2.01 -22.69
N PHE A 51 -65.00 -1.11 -22.14
CA PHE A 51 -65.50 0.12 -21.52
C PHE A 51 -66.19 1.05 -22.52
N ASN A 52 -65.65 1.21 -23.73
CA ASN A 52 -66.30 2.02 -24.78
C ASN A 52 -67.66 1.42 -25.20
N ASN A 53 -67.75 0.10 -25.32
CA ASN A 53 -69.00 -0.59 -25.61
C ASN A 53 -70.02 -0.39 -24.48
N LEU A 54 -69.57 -0.41 -23.23
CA LEU A 54 -70.41 -0.14 -22.06
C LEU A 54 -70.90 1.31 -22.03
N GLU A 55 -70.04 2.28 -22.35
CA GLU A 55 -70.42 3.71 -22.40
C GLU A 55 -71.48 3.97 -23.48
N LYS A 56 -71.30 3.36 -24.66
CA LYS A 56 -72.28 3.43 -25.75
C LYS A 56 -73.63 2.87 -25.32
N PHE A 57 -73.64 1.67 -24.74
CA PHE A 57 -74.86 1.04 -24.22
C PHE A 57 -75.51 1.89 -23.13
N SER A 58 -74.72 2.44 -22.20
CA SER A 58 -75.24 3.30 -21.14
C SER A 58 -75.90 4.56 -21.70
N THR A 59 -75.31 5.16 -22.73
CA THR A 59 -75.85 6.36 -23.39
C THR A 59 -77.16 6.06 -24.11
N GLU A 60 -77.19 4.99 -24.93
CA GLU A 60 -78.40 4.56 -25.65
C GLU A 60 -79.57 4.25 -24.71
N MET A 61 -79.29 3.66 -23.54
CA MET A 61 -80.30 3.34 -22.55
C MET A 61 -80.86 4.58 -21.85
N VAL A 62 -80.00 5.57 -21.54
CA VAL A 62 -80.41 6.86 -20.99
C VAL A 62 -81.26 7.63 -22.00
N ASP A 63 -80.81 7.72 -23.25
CA ASP A 63 -81.51 8.43 -24.34
C ASP A 63 -82.90 7.82 -24.63
N SER A 64 -83.01 6.49 -24.48
CA SER A 64 -84.28 5.77 -24.65
C SER A 64 -85.24 5.92 -23.46
N GLY A 65 -84.86 6.64 -22.40
CA GLY A 65 -85.67 6.80 -21.17
C GLY A 65 -85.89 5.50 -20.39
N LEU A 66 -85.05 4.48 -20.63
CA LEU A 66 -85.17 3.18 -19.96
C LEU A 66 -84.67 3.28 -18.52
N THR A 67 -85.56 3.03 -17.57
CA THR A 67 -85.20 2.93 -16.15
C THR A 67 -84.61 1.56 -15.83
N TYR A 68 -83.93 1.45 -14.68
CA TYR A 68 -83.30 0.21 -14.22
C TYR A 68 -84.33 -0.87 -13.83
N GLY A 69 -84.94 -1.49 -14.84
CA GLY A 69 -85.94 -2.54 -14.73
C GLY A 69 -85.42 -3.93 -15.16
N LYS A 70 -86.32 -4.90 -15.29
CA LYS A 70 -85.98 -6.28 -15.72
C LYS A 70 -85.32 -6.30 -17.11
N ILE A 71 -85.81 -5.48 -18.04
CA ILE A 71 -85.33 -5.44 -19.43
C ILE A 71 -83.89 -4.90 -19.48
N MET A 72 -83.64 -3.74 -18.86
CA MET A 72 -82.29 -3.14 -18.77
C MET A 72 -81.28 -4.07 -18.11
N ARG A 73 -81.64 -4.68 -16.95
CA ARG A 73 -80.77 -5.64 -16.27
C ARG A 73 -80.43 -6.86 -17.12
N ASN A 74 -81.42 -7.44 -17.81
CA ASN A 74 -81.20 -8.60 -18.67
C ASN A 74 -80.28 -8.26 -19.85
N ASN A 75 -80.45 -7.08 -20.46
CA ASN A 75 -79.60 -6.61 -21.55
C ASN A 75 -78.18 -6.35 -21.06
N PHE A 76 -78.00 -5.68 -19.92
CA PHE A 76 -76.68 -5.45 -19.33
C PHE A 76 -75.92 -6.76 -19.04
N VAL A 77 -76.60 -7.75 -18.46
CA VAL A 77 -75.98 -9.05 -18.18
C VAL A 77 -75.59 -9.77 -19.47
N LYS A 78 -76.49 -9.77 -20.46
CA LYS A 78 -76.28 -10.48 -21.73
C LYS A 78 -75.18 -9.84 -22.58
N CYS A 79 -75.12 -8.52 -22.61
CA CYS A 79 -74.26 -7.75 -23.51
C CYS A 79 -72.92 -7.34 -22.88
N HIS A 80 -72.82 -7.10 -21.57
CA HIS A 80 -71.59 -6.58 -20.97
C HIS A 80 -71.00 -7.49 -19.88
N TYR A 81 -71.83 -8.00 -18.97
CA TYR A 81 -71.34 -8.83 -17.88
C TYR A 81 -70.76 -10.17 -18.39
N ARG A 82 -71.41 -10.76 -19.40
CA ARG A 82 -70.92 -11.99 -20.04
C ARG A 82 -69.58 -11.78 -20.76
N GLU A 83 -69.35 -10.61 -21.33
CA GLU A 83 -68.10 -10.27 -22.05
C GLU A 83 -66.96 -9.91 -21.09
N LEU A 84 -67.29 -9.35 -19.92
CA LEU A 84 -66.29 -9.01 -18.90
C LEU A 84 -65.61 -10.25 -18.31
N LEU A 85 -66.34 -11.35 -18.16
CA LEU A 85 -65.84 -12.54 -17.47
C LEU A 85 -64.60 -13.17 -18.16
N PRO A 86 -64.59 -13.38 -19.49
CA PRO A 86 -63.37 -13.79 -20.21
C PRO A 86 -62.18 -12.84 -20.02
N ILE A 87 -62.41 -11.52 -20.04
CA ILE A 87 -61.34 -10.53 -19.85
C ILE A 87 -60.69 -10.70 -18.47
N LEU A 88 -61.51 -10.86 -17.43
CA LEU A 88 -61.00 -11.10 -16.07
C LEU A 88 -60.25 -12.43 -15.95
N GLN A 89 -60.72 -13.48 -16.64
CA GLN A 89 -60.06 -14.79 -16.66
C GLN A 89 -58.69 -14.73 -17.34
N GLU A 90 -58.57 -14.00 -18.43
CA GLU A 90 -57.30 -13.79 -19.13
C GLU A 90 -56.31 -13.03 -18.24
N LEU A 91 -56.75 -11.92 -17.63
CA LEU A 91 -55.93 -11.15 -16.67
C LEU A 91 -55.46 -12.01 -15.49
N CYS A 92 -56.33 -12.86 -14.94
CA CYS A 92 -55.95 -13.79 -13.88
C CYS A 92 -54.89 -14.80 -14.35
N SER A 93 -54.96 -15.23 -15.60
CA SER A 93 -54.02 -16.19 -16.19
C SER A 93 -52.67 -15.54 -16.45
N GLU A 94 -52.66 -14.31 -16.97
CA GLU A 94 -51.47 -13.49 -17.11
C GLU A 94 -50.75 -13.25 -15.77
N ILE A 95 -51.49 -12.93 -14.70
CA ILE A 95 -50.92 -12.75 -13.36
C ILE A 95 -50.21 -14.03 -12.91
N LYS A 96 -50.89 -15.18 -13.03
CA LYS A 96 -50.30 -16.48 -12.65
C LYS A 96 -49.04 -16.81 -13.46
N LYS A 97 -49.04 -16.49 -14.76
CA LYS A 97 -47.88 -16.68 -15.63
C LYS A 97 -46.71 -15.82 -15.16
N ARG A 98 -46.95 -14.53 -14.89
CA ARG A 98 -45.91 -13.61 -14.37
C ARG A 98 -45.38 -14.06 -13.00
N ASP A 99 -46.24 -14.56 -12.11
CA ASP A 99 -45.82 -15.09 -10.81
C ASP A 99 -44.89 -16.31 -10.97
N ALA A 100 -45.20 -17.20 -11.92
CA ALA A 100 -44.34 -18.34 -12.25
C ALA A 100 -43.00 -17.88 -12.84
N ASP A 101 -43.01 -16.98 -13.82
CA ASP A 101 -41.79 -16.43 -14.43
C ASP A 101 -40.90 -15.75 -13.37
N LEU A 102 -41.50 -14.98 -12.45
CA LEU A 102 -40.80 -14.31 -11.36
C LEU A 102 -40.18 -15.32 -10.38
N PHE A 103 -40.87 -16.42 -10.09
CA PHE A 103 -40.33 -17.49 -9.27
C PHE A 103 -39.10 -18.14 -9.92
N ASP A 104 -39.18 -18.48 -11.21
CA ASP A 104 -38.07 -19.08 -11.95
C ASP A 104 -36.86 -18.13 -12.05
N LEU A 105 -37.11 -16.84 -12.30
CA LEU A 105 -36.08 -15.80 -12.30
C LEU A 105 -35.37 -15.68 -10.94
N LYS A 106 -36.13 -15.72 -9.83
CA LYS A 106 -35.55 -15.70 -8.47
C LYS A 106 -34.66 -16.93 -8.23
N LEU A 107 -35.10 -18.10 -8.67
CA LEU A 107 -34.33 -19.33 -8.52
C LEU A 107 -33.02 -19.27 -9.32
N SER A 108 -33.10 -18.83 -10.58
CA SER A 108 -31.93 -18.67 -11.45
C SER A 108 -30.93 -17.64 -10.89
N LEU A 109 -31.42 -16.52 -10.36
CA LEU A 109 -30.58 -15.51 -9.73
C LEU A 109 -29.83 -16.08 -8.52
N ALA A 110 -30.53 -16.79 -7.63
CA ALA A 110 -29.93 -17.39 -6.45
C ALA A 110 -28.85 -18.43 -6.80
N GLU A 111 -29.08 -19.24 -7.84
CA GLU A 111 -28.10 -20.20 -8.33
C GLU A 111 -26.85 -19.51 -8.90
N SER A 112 -27.04 -18.45 -9.68
CA SER A 112 -25.95 -17.65 -10.24
C SER A 112 -25.09 -17.00 -9.13
N GLU A 113 -25.73 -16.40 -8.12
CA GLU A 113 -25.03 -15.81 -6.97
C GLU A 113 -24.21 -16.85 -6.20
N PHE A 114 -24.79 -18.03 -5.98
CA PHE A 114 -24.09 -19.13 -5.30
C PHE A 114 -22.90 -19.67 -6.11
N SER A 115 -23.06 -19.81 -7.43
CA SER A 115 -21.99 -20.23 -8.34
C SER A 115 -20.83 -19.23 -8.33
N LEU A 116 -21.15 -17.93 -8.43
CA LEU A 116 -20.17 -16.85 -8.36
C LEU A 116 -19.40 -16.87 -7.03
N LEU A 117 -20.10 -17.04 -5.91
CA LEU A 117 -19.48 -17.11 -4.59
C LEU A 117 -18.52 -18.29 -4.47
N ARG A 118 -18.91 -19.47 -4.98
CA ARG A 118 -18.07 -20.67 -4.98
C ARG A 118 -16.77 -20.47 -5.75
N VAL A 119 -16.86 -19.87 -6.95
CA VAL A 119 -15.66 -19.55 -7.76
C VAL A 119 -14.76 -18.58 -7.01
N LYS A 120 -15.33 -17.53 -6.40
CA LYS A 120 -14.56 -16.54 -5.64
C LYS A 120 -13.83 -17.17 -4.45
N VAL A 121 -14.50 -18.04 -3.69
CA VAL A 121 -13.88 -18.77 -2.57
C VAL A 121 -12.74 -19.65 -3.08
N TRP A 122 -12.96 -20.43 -4.13
CA TRP A 122 -11.93 -21.31 -4.70
C TRP A 122 -10.68 -20.55 -5.16
N THR A 123 -10.85 -19.41 -5.83
CA THR A 123 -9.73 -18.56 -6.27
C THR A 123 -8.95 -18.01 -5.07
N LEU A 124 -9.65 -17.51 -4.04
CA LEU A 124 -9.03 -16.97 -2.84
C LEU A 124 -8.29 -18.05 -2.04
N GLU A 125 -8.85 -19.25 -1.92
CA GLU A 125 -8.20 -20.39 -1.26
C GLU A 125 -6.91 -20.79 -1.98
N ARG A 126 -6.93 -20.83 -3.32
CA ARG A 126 -5.75 -21.13 -4.14
C ARG A 126 -4.66 -20.07 -3.99
N GLU A 127 -5.03 -18.79 -4.00
CA GLU A 127 -4.08 -17.69 -3.78
C GLU A 127 -3.49 -17.72 -2.37
N ASN A 128 -4.32 -17.94 -1.35
CA ASN A 128 -3.88 -18.05 0.04
C ASN A 128 -2.90 -19.22 0.23
N ALA A 129 -3.18 -20.38 -0.38
CA ALA A 129 -2.25 -21.51 -0.37
C ALA A 129 -0.89 -21.15 -1.01
N SER A 130 -0.89 -20.44 -2.15
CA SER A 130 0.34 -19.98 -2.80
C SER A 130 1.12 -18.99 -1.93
N LEU A 131 0.43 -18.04 -1.29
CA LEU A 131 1.06 -17.06 -0.40
C LEU A 131 1.65 -17.73 0.85
N ARG A 132 0.96 -18.72 1.44
CA ARG A 132 1.50 -19.51 2.55
C ARG A 132 2.77 -20.24 2.18
N ALA A 133 2.82 -20.90 1.02
CA ALA A 133 4.04 -21.56 0.54
C ALA A 133 5.21 -20.58 0.34
N LYS A 134 4.94 -19.38 -0.18
CA LYS A 134 5.97 -18.32 -0.29
C LYS A 134 6.45 -17.83 1.07
N LEU A 135 5.53 -17.70 2.03
CA LEU A 135 5.86 -17.28 3.40
C LEU A 135 6.75 -18.31 4.10
N GLU A 136 6.44 -19.60 3.95
CA GLU A 136 7.23 -20.71 4.48
C GLU A 136 8.67 -20.68 3.93
N LEU A 137 8.82 -20.59 2.62
CA LEU A 137 10.14 -20.48 1.98
C LEU A 137 10.92 -19.24 2.46
N ASN A 138 10.27 -18.09 2.60
CA ASN A 138 10.92 -16.89 3.15
C ASN A 138 11.35 -17.08 4.61
N THR A 139 10.57 -17.84 5.39
CA THR A 139 10.90 -18.17 6.77
C THR A 139 12.13 -19.07 6.83
N ASP A 140 12.22 -20.07 5.95
CA ASP A 140 13.40 -20.96 5.85
C ASP A 140 14.66 -20.19 5.45
N ILE A 141 14.54 -19.26 4.49
CA ILE A 141 15.65 -18.37 4.10
C ILE A 141 16.07 -17.49 5.28
N ALA A 142 15.12 -16.87 5.98
CA ALA A 142 15.41 -16.03 7.13
C ALA A 142 16.13 -16.82 8.24
N GLN A 143 15.71 -18.06 8.49
CA GLN A 143 16.36 -18.96 9.43
C GLN A 143 17.78 -19.32 8.99
N THR A 144 17.98 -19.63 7.71
CA THR A 144 19.30 -19.91 7.13
C THR A 144 20.24 -18.71 7.28
N ILE A 145 19.76 -17.49 7.01
CA ILE A 145 20.54 -16.26 7.20
C ILE A 145 20.92 -16.09 8.67
N LYS A 146 19.97 -16.31 9.59
CA LYS A 146 20.20 -16.23 11.03
C LYS A 146 21.28 -17.20 11.51
N GLU A 147 21.45 -18.34 10.86
CA GLU A 147 22.49 -19.32 11.16
C GLU A 147 23.85 -19.00 10.52
N ILE A 148 23.86 -18.40 9.31
CA ILE A 148 25.09 -18.09 8.58
C ILE A 148 25.77 -16.83 9.10
N VAL A 149 25.00 -15.78 9.44
CA VAL A 149 25.55 -14.48 9.87
C VAL A 149 26.52 -14.62 11.05
N PRO A 150 26.21 -15.36 12.14
CA PRO A 150 27.15 -15.56 13.24
C PRO A 150 28.43 -16.28 12.82
N LYS A 151 28.35 -17.27 11.91
CA LYS A 151 29.52 -18.02 11.44
C LYS A 151 30.47 -17.12 10.63
N ILE A 152 29.93 -16.21 9.83
CA ILE A 152 30.74 -15.20 9.11
C ILE A 152 31.45 -14.30 10.14
N GLU A 153 30.74 -13.89 11.18
CA GLU A 153 31.30 -13.03 12.22
C GLU A 153 32.39 -13.74 13.04
N GLU A 154 32.20 -15.02 13.35
CA GLU A 154 33.22 -15.88 13.97
C GLU A 154 34.47 -16.01 13.10
N ILE A 155 34.32 -16.30 11.81
CA ILE A 155 35.44 -16.40 10.86
C ILE A 155 36.18 -15.06 10.76
N LYS A 156 35.44 -13.94 10.66
CA LYS A 156 36.03 -12.59 10.63
C LYS A 156 36.87 -12.32 11.87
N ASN A 157 36.31 -12.60 13.06
CA ASN A 157 36.99 -12.37 14.33
C ASN A 157 38.20 -13.30 14.52
N HIS A 158 38.07 -14.57 14.13
CA HIS A 158 39.16 -15.54 14.16
C HIS A 158 40.31 -15.11 13.25
N ASN A 159 40.02 -14.75 12.00
CA ASN A 159 41.02 -14.28 11.05
C ASN A 159 41.71 -12.99 11.53
N PHE A 160 40.95 -12.05 12.09
CA PHE A 160 41.50 -10.83 12.66
C PHE A 160 42.46 -11.13 13.82
N GLN A 161 42.08 -12.04 14.73
CA GLN A 161 42.93 -12.44 15.84
C GLN A 161 44.18 -13.18 15.37
N ALA A 162 44.04 -14.14 14.45
CA ALA A 162 45.15 -14.88 13.87
C ALA A 162 46.15 -13.93 13.18
N LEU A 163 45.65 -12.98 12.38
CA LEU A 163 46.50 -11.95 11.78
C LEU A 163 47.20 -11.09 12.84
N ARG A 164 46.49 -10.66 13.89
CA ARG A 164 47.06 -9.85 14.96
C ARG A 164 48.18 -10.58 15.72
N GLU A 165 48.05 -11.88 15.93
CA GLU A 165 49.01 -12.71 16.65
C GLU A 165 50.21 -13.12 15.77
N GLU A 166 49.97 -13.51 14.52
CA GLU A 166 51.01 -14.03 13.62
C GLU A 166 51.81 -12.91 12.93
N LEU A 167 51.19 -11.77 12.62
CA LEU A 167 51.85 -10.68 11.88
C LEU A 167 53.16 -10.20 12.57
N PRO A 168 53.21 -9.98 13.90
CA PRO A 168 54.46 -9.61 14.58
C PRO A 168 55.54 -10.70 14.47
N SER A 169 55.16 -11.98 14.54
CA SER A 169 56.07 -13.12 14.39
C SER A 169 56.65 -13.16 12.98
N ILE A 170 55.80 -13.01 11.96
CA ILE A 170 56.21 -12.95 10.56
C ILE A 170 57.15 -11.75 10.32
N ILE A 171 56.82 -10.56 10.81
CA ILE A 171 57.69 -9.37 10.70
C ILE A 171 59.05 -9.65 11.35
N LYS A 172 59.06 -10.27 12.55
CA LYS A 172 60.31 -10.62 13.25
C LYS A 172 61.12 -11.66 12.48
N GLN A 173 60.49 -12.64 11.86
CA GLN A 173 61.17 -13.70 11.12
C GLN A 173 61.70 -13.22 9.77
N VAL A 174 60.98 -12.32 9.08
CA VAL A 174 61.32 -11.90 7.72
C VAL A 174 62.19 -10.64 7.72
N ALA A 175 61.84 -9.60 8.48
CA ALA A 175 62.52 -8.31 8.40
C ALA A 175 63.74 -8.20 9.34
N CYS A 176 63.69 -8.78 10.55
CA CYS A 176 64.78 -8.62 11.51
C CYS A 176 66.12 -9.27 11.08
N PRO A 177 66.16 -10.44 10.42
CA PRO A 177 67.42 -11.02 9.95
C PRO A 177 68.10 -10.14 8.90
N ASP A 178 67.32 -9.59 7.96
CA ASP A 178 67.84 -8.70 6.92
C ASP A 178 68.38 -7.40 7.52
N ILE A 179 67.65 -6.78 8.44
CA ILE A 179 68.11 -5.59 9.18
C ILE A 179 69.39 -5.91 9.94
N LYS A 180 69.46 -7.05 10.64
CA LYS A 180 70.64 -7.47 11.40
C LYS A 180 71.85 -7.69 10.50
N SER A 181 71.67 -8.42 9.39
CA SER A 181 72.70 -8.66 8.37
C SER A 181 73.25 -7.35 7.80
N SER A 182 72.35 -6.44 7.44
CA SER A 182 72.71 -5.14 6.90
C SER A 182 73.50 -4.30 7.91
N LEU A 183 73.07 -4.28 9.18
CA LEU A 183 73.77 -3.59 10.27
C LEU A 183 75.16 -4.18 10.55
N GLU A 184 75.28 -5.51 10.57
CA GLU A 184 76.58 -6.19 10.71
C GLU A 184 77.52 -5.89 9.54
N SER A 185 76.99 -5.77 8.32
CA SER A 185 77.76 -5.34 7.16
C SER A 185 78.28 -3.92 7.31
N VAL A 186 77.41 -2.96 7.63
CA VAL A 186 77.78 -1.56 7.85
C VAL A 186 78.80 -1.41 8.98
N ASN A 187 78.60 -2.12 10.11
CA ASN A 187 79.57 -2.08 11.20
C ASN A 187 80.95 -2.62 10.80
N ARG A 188 81.00 -3.70 10.00
CA ARG A 188 82.27 -4.23 9.47
C ARG A 188 82.96 -3.21 8.57
N GLU A 189 82.19 -2.52 7.72
CA GLU A 189 82.70 -1.47 6.85
C GLU A 189 83.26 -0.28 7.64
N ILE A 190 82.52 0.21 8.64
CA ILE A 190 83.00 1.28 9.55
C ILE A 190 84.31 0.87 10.23
N VAL A 191 84.38 -0.35 10.77
CA VAL A 191 85.59 -0.84 11.44
C VAL A 191 86.76 -0.96 10.46
N ALA A 192 86.50 -1.43 9.23
CA ALA A 192 87.52 -1.51 8.19
C ALA A 192 88.04 -0.12 7.81
N GLU A 193 87.15 0.85 7.66
CA GLU A 193 87.50 2.23 7.33
C GLU A 193 88.26 2.91 8.48
N VAL A 194 87.84 2.70 9.74
CA VAL A 194 88.59 3.16 10.92
C VAL A 194 89.99 2.54 10.99
N LYS A 195 90.13 1.25 10.65
CA LYS A 195 91.44 0.57 10.61
C LYS A 195 92.32 1.09 9.48
N LYS A 196 91.76 1.32 8.29
CA LYS A 196 92.46 1.92 7.14
C LYS A 196 92.94 3.32 7.47
N ASN A 197 92.09 4.10 8.13
CA ASN A 197 92.39 5.46 8.56
C ASN A 197 93.25 5.53 9.83
N ARG A 198 93.71 4.41 10.44
CA ARG A 198 94.73 4.46 11.51
C ARG A 198 96.06 5.05 11.05
N VAL A 199 96.33 5.07 9.75
CA VAL A 199 97.54 5.68 9.18
C VAL A 199 97.38 7.21 9.06
N GLU A 200 96.16 7.72 8.95
CA GLU A 200 95.85 9.16 8.88
C GLU A 200 95.28 9.74 10.19
N ALA A 201 94.83 8.88 11.11
CA ALA A 201 94.33 9.28 12.42
C ALA A 201 95.51 9.71 13.30
N ARG A 202 95.72 11.02 13.37
CA ARG A 202 96.58 11.65 14.38
C ARG A 202 96.26 11.01 15.74
N SER A 203 97.28 10.44 16.38
CA SER A 203 97.14 9.93 17.75
C SER A 203 96.56 11.04 18.63
N PHE A 204 95.67 10.71 19.58
CA PHE A 204 95.17 11.68 20.56
C PHE A 204 96.31 12.46 21.25
N ALA A 205 97.50 11.87 21.34
CA ALA A 205 98.72 12.55 21.78
C ALA A 205 99.17 13.69 20.84
N GLN A 206 99.09 13.52 19.51
CA GLN A 206 99.43 14.56 18.53
C GLN A 206 98.42 15.71 18.51
N VAL A 207 97.13 15.43 18.75
CA VAL A 207 96.11 16.48 18.92
C VAL A 207 96.33 17.25 20.23
N ALA A 208 96.69 16.55 21.32
CA ALA A 208 97.02 17.19 22.60
C ALA A 208 98.32 18.02 22.55
N PHE A 209 99.30 17.65 21.73
CA PHE A 209 100.53 18.43 21.55
C PHE A 209 100.32 19.73 20.75
N GLN A 210 99.37 19.77 19.79
CA GLN A 210 99.02 21.03 19.10
C GLN A 210 98.22 22.01 19.96
N ALA A 211 97.60 21.55 21.07
CA ALA A 211 96.87 22.42 21.99
C ALA A 211 97.77 23.20 22.96
N LYS A 212 99.09 22.94 22.99
CA LYS A 212 100.04 23.60 23.91
C LYS A 212 100.51 25.00 23.49
N ASP A 213 100.05 25.51 22.35
CA ASP A 213 100.40 26.88 21.88
C ASP A 213 99.26 27.89 21.97
N MET A 214 98.11 27.53 22.55
CA MET A 214 97.03 28.49 22.81
C MET A 214 96.87 28.70 24.32
N ARG A 215 97.15 29.94 24.73
CA ARG A 215 97.14 30.41 26.12
C ARG A 215 95.79 30.20 26.82
N GLN A 216 95.92 30.04 28.13
CA GLN A 216 94.92 29.77 29.16
C GLN A 216 93.67 30.68 29.17
N GLY A 217 92.50 30.07 29.44
CA GLY A 217 91.24 30.71 29.84
C GLY A 217 90.33 29.68 30.56
N PRO A 218 89.45 30.07 31.50
CA PRO A 218 88.95 29.21 32.56
C PRO A 218 87.95 28.14 32.08
N SER A 219 88.09 26.95 32.66
CA SER A 219 87.26 25.76 32.43
C SER A 219 85.89 25.88 33.11
N PRO A 220 84.76 25.65 32.41
CA PRO A 220 83.50 25.39 33.08
C PRO A 220 83.24 23.88 33.16
N LEU A 221 83.21 23.43 34.41
CA LEU A 221 82.40 22.35 34.95
C LEU A 221 81.20 21.91 34.10
N LEU A 222 81.04 20.58 34.05
CA LEU A 222 79.83 19.80 33.77
C LEU A 222 78.52 20.61 33.78
N LYS A 223 77.81 20.61 32.65
CA LYS A 223 76.36 20.79 32.61
C LYS A 223 75.67 19.69 31.81
N SER A 224 74.56 19.28 32.39
CA SER A 224 73.70 18.14 32.10
C SER A 224 72.90 18.26 30.80
N ARG A 225 72.68 17.10 30.17
CA ARG A 225 71.40 16.59 29.63
C ARG A 225 70.62 17.53 28.70
N ASP A 226 70.65 17.22 27.40
CA ASP A 226 69.56 17.54 26.47
C ASP A 226 69.00 16.25 25.83
N PRO A 227 67.67 16.14 25.66
CA PRO A 227 66.98 14.93 25.23
C PRO A 227 67.08 14.71 23.71
N GLU A 228 66.80 13.47 23.29
CA GLU A 228 66.71 13.03 21.90
C GLU A 228 65.94 14.04 21.02
N GLY A 229 66.60 14.53 19.97
CA GLY A 229 66.01 15.47 19.03
C GLY A 229 64.92 14.80 18.18
N ILE A 230 63.70 15.36 18.21
CA ILE A 230 62.64 15.04 17.23
C ILE A 230 63.02 15.70 15.90
N LEU A 231 63.15 14.90 14.84
CA LEU A 231 63.26 15.37 13.46
C LEU A 231 61.94 16.03 13.04
N LEU A 232 61.88 17.37 13.12
CA LEU A 232 60.81 18.14 12.50
C LEU A 232 61.02 18.14 10.98
N VAL A 233 60.26 17.32 10.27
CA VAL A 233 60.21 17.34 8.79
C VAL A 233 59.69 18.70 8.35
N LYS A 234 60.55 19.48 7.69
CA LYS A 234 60.17 20.77 7.10
C LYS A 234 59.22 20.52 5.92
N PRO A 235 58.04 21.16 5.86
CA PRO A 235 57.14 21.02 4.70
C PRO A 235 57.84 21.49 3.42
N LYS A 236 57.65 20.75 2.33
CA LYS A 236 58.26 21.05 1.02
C LYS A 236 57.77 22.37 0.41
N GLU A 237 56.58 22.85 0.78
CA GLU A 237 56.00 24.09 0.25
C GLU A 237 55.39 24.97 1.35
N VAL A 238 55.42 26.30 1.13
CA VAL A 238 55.01 27.32 2.11
C VAL A 238 53.50 27.29 2.40
N THR A 239 52.71 26.79 1.45
CA THR A 239 51.26 26.58 1.56
C THR A 239 50.88 25.53 2.62
N HIS A 240 51.79 24.64 3.01
CA HIS A 240 51.57 23.59 4.01
C HIS A 240 51.90 24.02 5.45
N ARG A 241 52.11 25.32 5.70
CA ARG A 241 52.31 25.86 7.06
C ARG A 241 51.03 26.25 7.78
N ASP A 242 49.91 26.30 7.07
CA ASP A 242 48.65 26.74 7.64
C ASP A 242 47.98 25.60 8.43
N PHE A 243 47.98 25.75 9.75
CA PHE A 243 47.51 24.76 10.70
C PHE A 243 46.04 24.38 10.46
N GLU A 244 45.18 25.36 10.16
CA GLU A 244 43.77 25.10 9.94
C GLU A 244 43.49 24.36 8.63
N THR A 245 44.25 24.70 7.58
CA THR A 245 44.15 24.00 6.29
C THR A 245 44.60 22.54 6.42
N ASN A 246 45.71 22.28 7.11
CA ASN A 246 46.19 20.91 7.36
C ASN A 246 45.25 20.10 8.26
N ARG A 247 44.73 20.73 9.33
CA ARG A 247 43.76 20.11 10.24
C ARG A 247 42.49 19.70 9.50
N LYS A 248 42.01 20.53 8.57
CA LYS A 248 40.85 20.24 7.73
C LYS A 248 41.10 19.05 6.79
N ILE A 249 42.25 19.01 6.10
CA ILE A 249 42.59 17.90 5.19
C ILE A 249 42.64 16.56 5.95
N ILE A 250 43.24 16.53 7.13
CA ILE A 250 43.35 15.31 7.93
C ILE A 250 41.97 14.85 8.42
N LEU A 251 41.12 15.77 8.90
CA LEU A 251 39.76 15.44 9.33
C LEU A 251 38.88 14.97 8.18
N ASP A 252 38.95 15.61 7.01
CA ASP A 252 38.23 15.17 5.80
C ASP A 252 38.64 13.77 5.39
N THR A 253 39.96 13.48 5.36
CA THR A 253 40.49 12.16 4.96
C THR A 253 40.04 11.07 5.94
N LEU A 254 40.02 11.37 7.25
CA LEU A 254 39.53 10.44 8.27
C LEU A 254 38.02 10.21 8.19
N GLN A 255 37.23 11.22 7.77
CA GLN A 255 35.80 11.06 7.54
C GLN A 255 35.49 10.30 6.25
N THR A 256 36.25 10.50 5.17
CA THR A 256 36.03 9.79 3.90
C THR A 256 36.42 8.32 3.95
N HIS A 257 37.31 7.95 4.86
CA HIS A 257 37.78 6.57 5.06
C HIS A 257 37.43 5.99 6.43
N SER A 258 36.42 6.56 7.10
CA SER A 258 35.88 5.99 8.32
C SER A 258 35.22 4.64 7.97
N PRO A 259 35.65 3.52 8.56
CA PRO A 259 35.07 2.22 8.27
C PRO A 259 33.71 2.12 8.96
N GLU A 260 32.64 2.33 8.19
CA GLU A 260 31.41 1.54 8.34
C GLU A 260 31.52 0.26 7.50
#